data_AF-A0A5N3V189-F1
#
_entry.id   AF-A0A5N3V189-F1
#
_cell.length_a   1.000
_cell.length_b   1.000
_cell.length_c   1.000
_cell.angle_alpha   90.00
_cell.angle_beta   90.00
_cell.angle_gamma   90.00
#
_symmetry.space_group_name_H-M   'P 1'
#
loop_
_entity.id
_entity.type
_entity.pdbx_description
1 polymer ?
#
loop_
_entity_poly.entity_id
_entity_poly.type
_entity_poly.pdbx_seq_one_letter_code
_entity_poly.pdbx_strand_id
1 'polypeptide(L)'
;LSVRIPPFRLTRHGEVVTVGLMYFLVDFYAPTTTVESIMEHLSRDIDVIRPNVVKQPLTQEVKECEGMVPVPLEEKLYSTKKRK
;
A
#
# COMPACT_ATOMS: atom_id res chain seq x y z
N LEU A 1 -13.80 4.91 -10.71
CA LEU A 1 -13.00 5.75 -9.79
C LEU A 1 -13.13 7.26 -10.05
N SER A 2 -13.31 7.69 -11.31
CA SER A 2 -13.54 9.09 -11.75
C SER A 2 -12.31 10.00 -11.74
N VAL A 3 -12.45 11.15 -12.41
CA VAL A 3 -11.46 12.23 -12.42
C VAL A 3 -11.48 12.95 -11.07
N ARG A 4 -10.32 13.12 -10.43
CA ARG A 4 -10.19 13.81 -9.14
C ARG A 4 -8.92 14.64 -9.06
N ILE A 5 -8.97 15.73 -8.30
CA ILE A 5 -7.80 16.56 -8.00
C ILE A 5 -6.86 15.75 -7.07
N PRO A 6 -5.55 15.68 -7.35
CA PRO A 6 -4.62 14.97 -6.50
C PRO A 6 -4.50 15.65 -5.12
N PRO A 7 -4.29 14.88 -4.03
CA PRO A 7 -4.20 15.43 -2.68
C PRO A 7 -2.93 16.27 -2.45
N PHE A 8 -1.95 16.18 -3.35
CA PHE A 8 -0.71 16.93 -3.32
C PHE A 8 -0.22 17.25 -4.74
N ARG A 9 0.72 18.19 -4.86
CA ARG A 9 1.33 18.55 -6.15
C ARG A 9 2.09 17.35 -6.71
N LEU A 10 1.76 16.99 -7.94
CA LEU A 10 2.44 15.94 -8.69
C LEU A 10 3.20 16.57 -9.84
N THR A 11 4.46 16.14 -10.01
CA THR A 11 5.31 16.52 -11.14
C THR A 11 5.78 15.25 -11.81
N ARG A 12 5.60 15.16 -13.13
CA ARG A 12 5.98 13.99 -13.93
C ARG A 12 6.38 14.48 -15.31
N HIS A 13 7.46 13.92 -15.87
CA HIS A 13 7.97 14.29 -17.20
C HIS A 13 8.20 15.81 -17.40
N GLY A 14 8.53 16.54 -16.33
CA GLY A 14 8.74 17.99 -16.39
C GLY A 14 7.45 18.82 -16.31
N GLU A 15 6.28 18.18 -16.29
CA GLU A 15 4.98 18.83 -16.18
C GLU A 15 4.43 18.74 -14.75
N VAL A 16 3.85 19.84 -14.28
CA VAL A 16 3.08 19.85 -13.04
C VAL A 16 1.64 19.52 -13.38
N VAL A 17 1.07 18.54 -12.69
CA VAL A 17 -0.33 18.17 -12.84
C VAL A 17 -1.19 19.27 -12.20
N THR A 18 -1.89 20.03 -13.03
CA THR A 18 -2.72 21.17 -12.62
C THR A 18 -4.21 20.86 -12.65
N VAL A 19 -4.63 19.90 -13.49
CA VAL A 19 -6.03 19.46 -13.64
C VAL A 19 -6.27 18.10 -13.00
N GLY A 20 -7.54 17.71 -12.87
CA GLY A 20 -7.90 16.43 -12.26
C GLY A 20 -7.28 15.24 -12.98
N LEU A 21 -6.82 14.26 -12.19
CA LEU A 21 -6.29 12.98 -12.67
C LEU A 21 -7.40 11.98 -12.83
N MET A 22 -7.36 11.23 -13.93
CA MET A 22 -8.23 10.09 -14.10
C MET A 22 -7.61 8.85 -13.43
N TYR A 23 -8.36 8.24 -12.53
CA TYR A 23 -7.93 7.05 -11.81
C TYR A 23 -8.59 5.81 -12.41
N PHE A 24 -7.76 4.80 -12.71
CA PHE A 24 -8.18 3.51 -13.24
C PHE A 24 -7.78 2.38 -12.29
N LEU A 25 -8.60 1.33 -12.26
CA LEU A 25 -8.25 0.04 -11.67
C LEU A 25 -8.39 -1.01 -12.77
N VAL A 26 -7.40 -1.88 -12.89
CA VAL A 26 -7.37 -2.98 -13.83
C VAL A 26 -6.94 -4.21 -13.06
N ASP A 27 -7.84 -5.18 -12.95
CA ASP A 27 -7.53 -6.48 -12.37
C ASP A 27 -7.04 -7.41 -13.49
N PHE A 28 -5.91 -8.08 -13.27
CA PHE A 28 -5.33 -9.01 -14.22
C PHE A 28 -4.53 -10.10 -13.53
N TYR A 29 -4.41 -11.25 -14.20
CA TYR A 29 -3.53 -12.34 -13.80
C TYR A 29 -2.27 -12.28 -14.66
N ALA A 30 -1.10 -12.21 -14.01
CA ALA A 30 0.19 -12.18 -14.69
C ALA A 30 1.24 -13.00 -13.94
N PRO A 31 2.24 -13.54 -14.65
CA PRO A 31 3.46 -14.07 -14.04
C PRO A 31 4.19 -13.01 -13.21
N THR A 32 4.94 -13.44 -12.21
CA THR A 32 5.74 -12.55 -11.35
C THR A 32 6.79 -11.76 -12.13
N THR A 33 7.37 -12.34 -13.19
CA THR A 33 8.36 -11.68 -14.06
C THR A 33 7.76 -10.56 -14.91
N THR A 34 6.48 -10.64 -15.26
CA THR A 34 5.82 -9.66 -16.12
C THR A 34 5.51 -8.36 -15.37
N VAL A 35 5.37 -8.40 -14.04
CA VAL A 35 5.07 -7.23 -13.22
C VAL A 35 6.16 -6.15 -13.37
N GLU A 36 7.43 -6.55 -13.34
CA GLU A 36 8.56 -5.64 -13.52
C GLU A 36 8.56 -5.02 -14.92
N SER A 37 8.31 -5.84 -15.95
CA SER A 37 8.23 -5.38 -17.34
C SER A 37 7.09 -4.37 -17.57
N ILE A 38 5.91 -4.60 -16.99
CA ILE A 38 4.76 -3.68 -17.08
C ILE A 38 5.10 -2.35 -16.39
N MET A 39 5.68 -2.41 -15.20
CA MET A 39 6.08 -1.20 -14.46
C MET A 39 7.11 -0.38 -15.23
N GLU A 40 8.09 -1.04 -15.85
CA GLU A 40 9.10 -0.38 -16.67
C GLU A 40 8.47 0.27 -17.92
N HIS A 41 7.53 -0.41 -18.58
CA HIS A 41 6.80 0.13 -19.73
C HIS A 41 6.00 1.39 -19.34
N LEU A 42 5.19 1.32 -18.28
CA LEU A 42 4.37 2.44 -17.81
C LEU A 42 5.20 3.60 -17.25
N SER A 43 6.44 3.35 -16.82
CA SER A 43 7.32 4.41 -16.33
C SER A 43 7.80 5.36 -17.44
N ARG A 44 7.82 4.88 -18.70
CA ARG A 44 8.24 5.65 -19.88
C ARG A 44 7.09 6.37 -20.55
N ASP A 45 5.86 5.94 -20.28
CA ASP A 45 4.66 6.55 -20.82
C ASP A 45 4.41 7.91 -20.16
N ILE A 46 4.32 8.94 -21.00
CA ILE A 46 4.16 10.34 -20.59
C ILE A 46 2.74 10.59 -20.06
N ASP A 47 1.76 9.86 -20.58
CA ASP A 47 0.36 9.98 -20.18
C ASP A 47 0.13 9.39 -18.77
N VAL A 48 1.03 8.50 -18.33
CA VAL A 48 0.93 7.80 -17.05
C VAL A 48 1.73 8.51 -15.95
N ILE A 49 0.98 9.11 -15.04
CA ILE A 49 1.56 9.95 -13.98
C ILE A 49 2.03 9.14 -12.77
N ARG A 50 1.34 8.06 -12.42
CA ARG A 50 1.75 7.19 -11.31
C ARG A 50 1.25 5.77 -11.52
N PRO A 51 2.04 4.91 -12.18
CA PRO A 51 1.69 3.50 -12.26
C PRO A 51 1.97 2.81 -10.92
N ASN A 52 1.14 1.84 -10.57
CA ASN A 52 1.38 0.97 -9.44
C ASN A 52 0.70 -0.38 -9.67
N VAL A 53 1.38 -1.46 -9.27
CA VAL A 53 0.82 -2.82 -9.28
C VAL A 53 0.85 -3.33 -7.85
N VAL A 54 -0.32 -3.68 -7.33
CA VAL A 54 -0.49 -4.20 -5.98
C VAL A 54 -1.13 -5.58 -6.06
N LYS A 55 -0.81 -6.45 -5.09
CA LYS A 55 -1.51 -7.72 -4.96
C LYS A 55 -2.98 -7.43 -4.65
N GLN A 56 -3.88 -8.09 -5.37
CA GLN A 56 -5.31 -7.89 -5.20
C GLN A 56 -5.73 -8.28 -3.77
N PRO A 57 -6.36 -7.39 -2.98
CA PRO A 57 -6.68 -7.66 -1.57
C PRO A 57 -7.57 -8.90 -1.36
N LEU A 58 -8.42 -9.24 -2.34
CA LEU A 58 -9.27 -10.42 -2.30
C LEU A 58 -8.51 -11.75 -2.30
N THR A 59 -7.22 -11.74 -2.65
CA THR A 59 -6.36 -12.93 -2.58
C THR A 59 -5.84 -13.20 -1.16
N GLN A 60 -6.03 -12.27 -0.22
CA GLN A 60 -5.65 -12.47 1.18
C GLN A 60 -6.86 -12.98 1.96
N GLU A 61 -6.70 -14.13 2.61
CA GLU A 61 -7.69 -14.62 3.55
C GLU A 61 -7.81 -13.65 4.72
N VAL A 62 -9.01 -13.12 4.94
CA VAL A 62 -9.29 -12.26 6.09
C VAL A 62 -9.41 -13.16 7.31
N LYS A 63 -8.39 -13.13 8.18
CA LYS A 63 -8.46 -13.80 9.48
C LYS A 63 -9.51 -13.13 10.36
N GLU A 64 -10.27 -13.93 11.09
CA GLU A 64 -11.19 -13.41 12.08
C GLU A 64 -10.43 -12.67 13.18
N CYS A 65 -10.89 -11.46 13.51
CA CYS A 65 -10.34 -10.67 14.60
C CYS A 65 -11.01 -11.09 15.91
N GLU A 66 -10.26 -11.71 16.82
CA GLU A 66 -10.73 -12.13 18.16
C GLU A 66 -11.08 -10.96 19.10
N GLY A 67 -10.80 -9.72 18.67
CA GLY A 67 -11.00 -8.51 19.46
C GLY A 67 -9.83 -8.21 20.39
N MET A 68 -10.04 -7.31 21.35
CA MET A 68 -9.01 -6.97 22.33
C MET A 68 -8.83 -8.10 23.33
N VAL A 69 -7.66 -8.74 23.33
CA VAL A 69 -7.29 -9.72 24.35
C VAL A 69 -6.77 -8.97 25.58
N PRO A 70 -7.40 -9.09 26.76
CA PRO A 70 -6.89 -8.47 27.98
C PRO A 70 -5.54 -9.11 28.34
N VAL A 71 -4.47 -8.31 28.29
CA VAL A 71 -3.12 -8.75 28.64
C VAL A 71 -2.91 -8.55 30.14
N PRO A 72 -2.57 -9.62 30.91
CA PRO A 72 -2.25 -9.48 32.33
C PRO A 72 -0.99 -8.63 32.54
N LEU A 73 -0.90 -7.98 33.70
CA LEU A 73 0.34 -7.31 34.12
C LEU A 73 1.44 -8.36 34.36
N GLU A 74 2.66 -8.09 33.88
CA GLU A 74 3.80 -9.00 34.08
C GLU A 74 4.22 -9.06 35.56
N GLU A 75 3.98 -10.21 36.21
CA GLU A 75 4.17 -10.38 37.65
C GLU A 75 5.64 -10.65 38.07
N LYS A 76 6.58 -10.81 37.12
CA LYS A 76 7.97 -11.22 37.41
C LYS A 76 9.04 -10.23 36.91
N LEU A 77 8.70 -8.95 36.83
CA LEU A 77 9.62 -7.90 36.38
C LEU A 77 10.85 -7.70 37.30
N TYR A 78 10.78 -8.12 38.57
CA TYR A 78 11.88 -7.93 39.53
C TYR A 78 12.18 -9.20 40.33
N SER A 79 13.47 -9.47 40.53
CA SER A 79 13.96 -10.55 41.40
C SER A 79 13.53 -10.30 42.84
N THR A 80 12.95 -11.31 43.49
CA THR A 80 12.61 -11.34 44.93
C THR A 80 13.87 -11.39 45.80
N LYS A 81 14.72 -10.35 45.71
CA LYS A 81 15.83 -10.17 46.65
C LYS A 81 15.25 -9.71 47.98
N LYS A 82 15.46 -10.49 49.04
CA LYS A 82 15.15 -10.08 50.42
C LYS A 82 15.89 -8.77 50.72
N ARG A 83 15.16 -7.66 50.85
CA ARG A 83 15.68 -6.45 51.49
C ARG A 83 15.82 -6.77 52.98
N LYS A 84 17.08 -6.75 53.45
CA LYS A 84 17.43 -6.83 54.88
C LYS A 84 16.91 -5.62 55.63
#